data_AF-A0A933S8N6-F1
#
_entry.id   AF-A0A933S8N6-F1
#
_cell.length_a   1.000
_cell.length_b   1.000
_cell.length_c   1.000
_cell.angle_alpha   90.00
_cell.angle_beta   90.00
_cell.angle_gamma   90.00
#
_symmetry.space_group_name_H-M   'P 1'
#
loop_
_entity.id
_entity.type
_entity.pdbx_description
1 polymer ?
#
loop_
_entity_poly.entity_id
_entity_poly.type
_entity_poly.pdbx_seq_one_letter_code
_entity_poly.pdbx_strand_id
1 'polypeptide(L)'
;MNIRTKNKRGFIALVSVIIISFILLLGSVTLNLSSFRERFNILDSLYKEKSASLGEACIEEARAILANDQTFVGENNISIGGGNCHYQISSGGKIIIDSSFKNALSFYYVKVALNDPRISIVTLKECAKLSPCP
;
A
#
# COMPACT_ATOMS: atom_id res chain seq x y z
N MET A 1 -55.31 52.46 17.67
CA MET A 1 -54.85 51.51 16.65
C MET A 1 -53.74 50.66 17.26
N ASN A 2 -54.00 49.37 17.42
CA ASN A 2 -53.27 48.46 18.32
C ASN A 2 -52.03 47.87 17.64
N ILE A 3 -50.83 48.21 18.10
CA ILE A 3 -49.57 47.71 17.55
C ILE A 3 -49.34 46.30 18.08
N ARG A 4 -49.74 45.29 17.29
CA ARG A 4 -49.54 43.88 17.61
C ARG A 4 -48.05 43.53 17.58
N THR A 5 -47.50 43.13 18.72
CA THR A 5 -46.16 42.56 18.89
C THR A 5 -46.07 41.14 18.29
N LYS A 6 -46.19 41.01 16.96
CA LYS A 6 -46.08 39.72 16.24
C LYS A 6 -44.65 39.36 15.76
N ASN A 7 -43.64 40.17 16.09
CA ASN A 7 -42.29 40.00 15.54
C ASN A 7 -41.36 39.05 16.32
N LYS A 8 -41.75 38.60 17.53
CA LYS A 8 -40.89 37.72 18.35
C LYS A 8 -40.90 36.25 17.90
N ARG A 9 -42.02 35.77 17.33
CA ARG A 9 -42.16 34.36 16.91
C ARG A 9 -41.37 34.03 15.63
N GLY A 10 -41.33 34.94 14.67
CA GLY A 10 -40.57 34.74 13.42
C GLY A 10 -39.06 34.71 13.65
N PHE A 11 -38.56 35.58 14.53
CA PHE A 11 -37.15 35.61 14.91
C PHE A 11 -36.70 34.30 15.58
N ILE A 12 -37.50 33.78 16.50
CA ILE A 12 -37.24 32.50 17.18
C ILE A 12 -37.21 31.34 16.19
N ALA A 13 -38.17 31.27 15.25
CA ALA A 13 -38.19 30.24 14.23
C ALA A 13 -36.94 30.25 13.35
N LEU A 14 -36.48 31.45 12.95
CA LEU A 14 -35.30 31.62 12.11
C LEU A 14 -34.02 31.22 12.85
N VAL A 15 -33.88 31.64 14.11
CA VAL A 15 -32.74 31.24 14.96
C VAL A 15 -32.71 29.72 15.20
N SER A 16 -33.86 29.09 15.42
CA SER A 16 -33.94 27.62 15.56
C SER A 16 -33.52 26.89 14.30
N VAL A 17 -33.94 27.35 13.12
CA VAL A 17 -33.51 26.75 11.85
C VAL A 17 -32.00 26.86 11.68
N ILE A 18 -31.41 28.03 11.96
CA ILE A 18 -29.95 28.22 11.89
C ILE A 18 -29.22 27.23 12.81
N ILE A 19 -29.68 27.11 14.07
CA ILE A 19 -29.05 26.21 15.05
C ILE A 19 -29.15 24.75 14.59
N ILE A 20 -30.33 24.30 14.14
CA ILE A 20 -30.54 22.92 13.67
C ILE A 20 -29.68 22.66 12.42
N SER A 21 -29.67 23.57 11.45
CA SER A 21 -28.82 23.46 10.27
C SER A 21 -27.34 23.39 10.63
N PHE A 22 -26.89 24.16 11.62
CA PHE A 22 -25.50 24.15 12.06
C PHE A 22 -25.12 22.80 12.70
N ILE A 23 -25.99 22.24 13.53
CA ILE A 23 -25.79 20.91 14.14
C ILE A 23 -25.73 19.81 13.06
N LEU A 24 -26.65 19.87 12.09
CA LEU A 24 -26.67 18.93 10.97
C LEU A 24 -25.41 19.03 10.10
N LEU A 25 -24.94 20.26 9.84
CA LEU A 25 -23.71 20.49 9.07
C LEU A 25 -22.49 19.90 9.79
N LEU A 26 -22.35 20.14 11.09
CA LEU A 26 -21.25 19.59 11.89
C LEU A 26 -21.23 18.06 11.86
N GLY A 27 -22.39 17.42 12.03
CA GLY A 27 -22.51 15.96 11.94
C GLY A 27 -22.19 15.41 10.55
N SER A 28 -22.60 16.12 9.50
CA SER A 28 -22.27 15.71 8.12
C SER A 28 -20.77 15.80 7.85
N VAL A 29 -20.10 16.88 8.26
CA VAL A 29 -18.66 17.08 8.02
C VAL A 29 -17.83 15.99 8.68
N THR A 30 -18.14 15.60 9.93
CA THR A 30 -17.37 14.57 10.64
C THR A 30 -17.50 13.20 9.97
N LEU A 31 -18.71 12.82 9.55
CA LEU A 31 -18.97 11.55 8.85
C LEU A 31 -18.31 11.49 7.48
N ASN A 32 -18.34 12.60 6.73
CA ASN A 32 -17.68 12.67 5.42
C ASN A 32 -16.16 12.51 5.55
N LEU A 33 -15.54 13.17 6.54
CA LEU A 33 -14.11 13.08 6.78
C LEU A 33 -13.67 11.67 7.20
N SER A 34 -14.47 10.96 8.02
CA SER A 34 -14.17 9.57 8.39
C SER A 34 -14.24 8.65 7.18
N SER A 35 -15.28 8.74 6.35
CA SER A 35 -15.42 7.90 5.16
C SER A 35 -14.33 8.16 4.11
N PHE A 36 -13.87 9.42 3.96
CA PHE A 36 -12.73 9.71 3.10
C PHE A 36 -11.44 9.09 3.61
N ARG A 37 -11.16 9.16 4.92
CA ARG A 37 -9.96 8.58 5.52
C ARG A 37 -9.91 7.06 5.38
N GLU A 38 -11.03 6.38 5.55
CA GLU A 38 -11.13 4.93 5.33
C GLU A 38 -10.74 4.54 3.89
N ARG A 39 -11.20 5.31 2.89
CA ARG A 39 -10.85 5.05 1.48
C ARG A 39 -9.35 5.18 1.20
N PHE A 40 -8.66 6.14 1.83
CA PHE A 40 -7.21 6.27 1.68
C PHE A 40 -6.46 5.09 2.31
N ASN A 41 -6.88 4.65 3.49
CA ASN A 41 -6.27 3.47 4.14
C ASN A 41 -6.41 2.19 3.28
N ILE A 42 -7.58 2.00 2.64
CA ILE A 42 -7.81 0.86 1.75
C ILE A 42 -6.90 0.92 0.51
N LEU A 43 -6.74 2.12 -0.05
CA LEU A 43 -5.90 2.29 -1.25
C LEU A 43 -4.42 2.06 -0.92
N ASP A 44 -3.95 2.53 0.23
CA ASP A 44 -2.58 2.25 0.70
C ASP A 44 -2.35 0.77 0.97
N SER A 45 -3.33 0.07 1.56
CA SER A 45 -3.23 -1.38 1.72
C SER A 45 -3.18 -2.10 0.38
N LEU A 46 -3.98 -1.65 -0.61
CA LEU A 46 -3.99 -2.22 -1.94
C LEU A 46 -2.64 -2.01 -2.66
N TYR A 47 -2.05 -0.83 -2.55
CA TYR A 47 -0.73 -0.56 -3.15
C TYR A 47 0.38 -1.40 -2.53
N LYS A 48 0.34 -1.61 -1.21
CA LYS A 48 1.26 -2.54 -0.53
C LYS A 48 1.05 -3.97 -0.97
N GLU A 49 -0.18 -4.42 -1.08
CA GLU A 49 -0.51 -5.77 -1.57
C GLU A 49 -0.01 -5.97 -3.02
N LYS A 50 -0.18 -4.95 -3.88
CA LYS A 50 0.36 -4.96 -5.24
C LYS A 50 1.89 -4.99 -5.27
N SER A 51 2.55 -4.23 -4.41
CA SER A 51 4.02 -4.26 -4.30
C SER A 51 4.50 -5.63 -3.83
N ALA A 52 3.84 -6.22 -2.83
CA ALA A 52 4.17 -7.56 -2.33
C ALA A 52 4.03 -8.63 -3.43
N SER A 53 2.92 -8.61 -4.16
CA SER A 53 2.68 -9.53 -5.29
C SER A 53 3.71 -9.35 -6.42
N LEU A 54 4.17 -8.12 -6.68
CA LEU A 54 5.28 -7.87 -7.61
C LEU A 54 6.60 -8.45 -7.10
N GLY A 55 6.89 -8.30 -5.81
CA GLY A 55 8.06 -8.91 -5.18
C GLY A 55 8.06 -10.43 -5.33
N GLU A 56 6.92 -11.09 -5.09
CA GLU A 56 6.76 -12.53 -5.29
C GLU A 56 7.00 -12.96 -6.75
N ALA A 57 6.49 -12.19 -7.72
CA ALA A 57 6.74 -12.45 -9.13
C ALA A 57 8.25 -12.41 -9.47
N CYS A 58 8.99 -11.46 -8.89
CA CYS A 58 10.44 -11.36 -9.07
C CYS A 58 11.21 -12.49 -8.41
N ILE A 59 10.71 -13.02 -7.29
CA ILE A 59 11.28 -14.23 -6.68
C ILE A 59 11.19 -15.38 -7.68
N GLU A 60 10.03 -15.58 -8.30
CA GLU A 60 9.83 -16.65 -9.28
C GLU A 60 10.66 -16.47 -10.55
N GLU A 61 10.80 -15.24 -11.05
CA GLU A 61 11.67 -14.96 -12.20
C GLU A 61 13.15 -15.22 -11.86
N ALA A 62 13.62 -14.74 -10.71
CA ALA A 62 14.99 -14.99 -10.25
C ALA A 62 15.25 -16.50 -10.06
N ARG A 63 14.26 -17.24 -9.54
CA ARG A 63 14.33 -18.71 -9.43
C ARG A 63 14.36 -19.38 -10.79
N ALA A 64 13.61 -18.90 -11.77
CA ALA A 64 13.62 -19.44 -13.13
C ALA A 64 14.99 -19.24 -13.80
N ILE A 65 15.63 -18.08 -13.61
CA ILE A 65 16.98 -17.81 -14.12
C ILE A 65 18.00 -18.73 -13.45
N LEU A 66 17.96 -18.83 -12.11
CA LEU A 66 18.84 -19.73 -11.39
C LEU A 66 18.62 -21.21 -11.78
N ALA A 67 17.40 -21.59 -12.14
CA ALA A 67 17.08 -22.96 -12.57
C ALA A 67 17.72 -23.28 -13.92
N ASN A 68 17.90 -22.27 -14.78
CA ASN A 68 18.63 -22.41 -16.03
C ASN A 68 20.16 -22.30 -15.84
N ASP A 69 20.62 -21.38 -14.99
CA ASP A 69 22.03 -21.19 -14.64
C ASP A 69 22.20 -20.95 -13.14
N GLN A 70 22.60 -22.01 -12.42
CA GLN A 70 22.79 -21.99 -10.97
C GLN A 70 23.96 -21.11 -10.52
N THR A 71 24.84 -20.73 -11.45
CA THR A 71 26.01 -19.88 -11.20
C THR A 71 25.77 -18.43 -11.59
N PHE A 72 24.58 -18.10 -12.06
CA PHE A 72 24.22 -16.74 -12.45
C PHE A 72 24.36 -15.77 -11.28
N VAL A 73 25.11 -14.70 -11.51
CA VAL A 73 25.26 -13.57 -10.61
C VAL A 73 24.99 -12.33 -11.45
N GLY A 74 24.08 -11.49 -10.98
CA GLY A 74 23.66 -10.34 -11.75
C GLY A 74 22.45 -9.67 -11.14
N GLU A 75 22.00 -8.62 -11.81
CA GLU A 75 20.84 -7.85 -11.43
C GLU A 75 19.95 -7.63 -12.65
N ASN A 76 18.66 -7.49 -12.41
CA ASN A 76 17.70 -7.16 -13.45
C ASN A 76 16.58 -6.31 -12.86
N ASN A 77 15.83 -5.63 -13.72
CA ASN A 77 14.70 -4.81 -13.33
C ASN A 77 13.51 -5.11 -14.25
N ILE A 78 12.40 -5.51 -13.65
CA ILE A 78 11.17 -5.90 -14.32
C ILE A 78 10.13 -4.82 -14.06
N SER A 79 9.52 -4.29 -15.12
CA SER A 79 8.40 -3.36 -15.01
C SER A 79 7.10 -4.06 -15.39
N ILE A 80 6.19 -4.23 -14.44
CA ILE A 80 4.90 -4.91 -14.64
C ILE A 80 3.77 -3.99 -14.17
N GLY A 81 2.83 -3.68 -15.06
CA GLY A 81 1.61 -2.97 -14.69
C GLY A 81 1.81 -1.58 -14.07
N GLY A 82 2.96 -0.93 -14.34
CA GLY A 82 3.32 0.37 -13.76
C GLY A 82 3.99 0.30 -12.38
N GLY A 83 4.32 -0.90 -11.90
CA GLY A 83 5.28 -1.12 -10.82
C GLY A 83 6.63 -1.56 -11.37
N ASN A 84 7.69 -1.30 -10.61
CA ASN A 84 9.04 -1.73 -10.93
C ASN A 84 9.53 -2.65 -9.83
N CYS A 85 10.22 -3.71 -10.23
CA CYS A 85 10.80 -4.66 -9.33
C CYS A 85 12.20 -4.99 -9.78
N HIS A 86 13.16 -4.63 -8.95
CA HIS A 86 14.55 -4.94 -9.16
C HIS A 86 14.96 -6.10 -8.25
N TYR A 87 15.84 -6.95 -8.76
CA TYR A 87 16.41 -8.04 -7.99
C TYR A 87 17.88 -8.20 -8.30
N GLN A 88 18.63 -8.57 -7.28
CA GLN A 88 20.06 -8.80 -7.34
C GLN A 88 20.36 -10.20 -6.81
N ILE A 89 20.98 -11.01 -7.65
CA ILE A 89 21.44 -12.36 -7.35
C ILE A 89 22.93 -12.30 -7.04
N SER A 90 23.31 -12.73 -5.85
CA SER A 90 24.69 -12.87 -5.39
C SER A 90 25.13 -14.33 -5.38
N SER A 91 26.44 -14.56 -5.41
CA SER A 91 27.02 -15.90 -5.30
C SER A 91 26.53 -16.62 -4.02
N GLY A 92 26.20 -17.91 -4.16
CA GLY A 92 25.65 -18.72 -3.06
C GLY A 92 24.13 -18.68 -2.90
N GLY A 93 23.39 -18.26 -3.94
CA GLY A 93 21.93 -18.36 -3.99
C GLY A 93 21.22 -17.33 -3.10
N LYS A 94 21.86 -16.19 -2.87
CA LYS A 94 21.29 -15.05 -2.14
C LYS A 94 20.64 -14.10 -3.14
N ILE A 95 19.37 -13.79 -2.94
CA ILE A 95 18.57 -12.91 -3.79
C ILE A 95 18.03 -11.79 -2.93
N ILE A 96 18.30 -10.55 -3.32
CA ILE A 96 17.74 -9.34 -2.71
C ILE A 96 16.78 -8.74 -3.74
N ILE A 97 15.60 -8.32 -3.29
CA ILE A 97 14.55 -7.81 -4.17
C ILE A 97 13.99 -6.52 -3.60
N ASP A 98 13.82 -5.54 -4.47
CA ASP A 98 13.14 -4.27 -4.23
C ASP A 98 11.98 -4.12 -5.20
N SER A 99 10.77 -4.14 -4.64
CA SER A 99 9.55 -3.91 -5.38
C SER A 99 8.98 -2.55 -5.03
N SER A 100 8.49 -1.84 -6.04
CA SER A 100 7.91 -0.51 -5.91
C SER A 100 6.64 -0.38 -6.76
N PHE A 101 5.54 0.02 -6.13
CA PHE A 101 4.29 0.31 -6.82
C PHE A 101 3.65 1.56 -6.23
N LYS A 102 3.53 2.64 -7.01
CA LYS A 102 2.84 3.89 -6.62
C LYS A 102 3.19 4.37 -5.20
N ASN A 103 4.50 4.38 -4.87
CA ASN A 103 5.07 4.77 -3.58
C ASN A 103 4.92 3.77 -2.42
N ALA A 104 4.32 2.60 -2.65
CA ALA A 104 4.47 1.44 -1.77
C ALA A 104 5.78 0.71 -2.12
N LEU A 105 6.60 0.44 -1.12
CA LEU A 105 7.87 -0.27 -1.24
C LEU A 105 7.79 -1.56 -0.42
N SER A 106 8.21 -2.68 -1.02
CA SER A 106 8.40 -3.95 -0.32
C SER A 106 9.75 -4.53 -0.67
N PHE A 107 10.47 -4.99 0.36
CA PHE A 107 11.81 -5.55 0.23
C PHE A 107 11.79 -7.03 0.62
N TYR A 108 12.41 -7.88 -0.19
CA TYR A 108 12.50 -9.30 0.11
C TYR A 108 13.94 -9.77 0.12
N TYR A 109 14.20 -10.69 1.04
CA TYR A 109 15.43 -11.46 1.11
C TYR A 109 15.10 -12.93 0.94
N VAL A 110 15.69 -13.54 -0.08
CA VAL A 110 15.49 -14.95 -0.40
C VAL A 110 16.83 -15.66 -0.46
N LYS A 111 16.90 -16.81 0.20
CA LYS A 111 18.02 -17.74 0.09
C LYS A 111 17.52 -19.04 -0.52
N VAL A 112 18.14 -19.48 -1.60
CA VAL A 112 17.76 -20.71 -2.32
C VAL A 112 18.84 -21.78 -2.22
N ALA A 113 18.45 -23.05 -2.27
CA ALA A 113 19.36 -24.18 -2.33
C ALA A 113 19.76 -24.44 -3.79
N LEU A 114 21.03 -24.19 -4.12
CA LEU A 114 21.58 -24.44 -5.46
C LEU A 114 21.80 -25.94 -5.76
N ASN A 115 21.81 -26.80 -4.74
CA ASN A 115 22.00 -28.25 -4.90
C ASN A 115 20.70 -29.02 -5.26
N ASP A 116 19.59 -28.31 -5.50
CA ASP A 116 18.29 -28.90 -5.81
C ASP A 116 17.85 -28.47 -7.22
N PRO A 117 17.50 -29.39 -8.14
CA PRO A 117 17.02 -29.04 -9.48
C PRO A 117 15.74 -28.19 -9.48
N ARG A 118 15.01 -28.10 -8.36
CA ARG A 118 13.81 -27.26 -8.20
C ARG A 118 14.07 -25.88 -7.60
N ILE A 119 15.32 -25.61 -7.18
CA ILE A 119 15.72 -24.39 -6.49
C ILE A 119 14.73 -24.04 -5.39
N SER A 120 14.69 -24.92 -4.39
CA SER A 120 13.81 -24.76 -3.24
C SER A 120 14.22 -23.53 -2.43
N ILE A 121 13.22 -22.78 -2.00
CA ILE A 121 13.41 -21.61 -1.16
C ILE A 121 13.72 -22.10 0.26
N VAL A 122 14.94 -21.84 0.73
CA VAL A 122 15.40 -22.20 2.08
C VAL A 122 14.98 -21.16 3.09
N THR A 123 14.97 -19.89 2.68
CA THR A 123 14.58 -18.78 3.54
C THR A 123 13.92 -17.71 2.69
N LEU A 124 12.75 -17.26 3.11
CA LEU A 124 12.05 -16.10 2.57
C LEU A 124 11.73 -15.18 3.74
N LYS A 125 12.17 -13.92 3.64
CA LYS A 125 11.87 -12.88 4.63
C LYS A 125 11.49 -11.61 3.91
N GLU A 126 10.36 -11.03 4.31
CA GLU A 126 10.05 -9.64 3.99
C GLU A 126 10.78 -8.72 4.97
N CYS A 127 11.38 -7.66 4.46
CA CYS A 127 12.15 -6.69 5.23
C CYS A 127 11.55 -5.30 5.16
N ALA A 128 11.76 -4.52 6.22
CA ALA A 128 11.38 -3.11 6.25
C ALA A 128 12.30 -2.20 5.41
N LYS A 129 13.54 -2.63 5.13
CA LYS A 129 14.54 -1.87 4.37
C LYS A 129 15.48 -2.82 3.62
N LEU A 130 16.03 -2.34 2.50
CA LEU A 130 17.00 -3.07 1.66
C LEU A 130 18.28 -3.47 2.43
N SER A 131 18.65 -2.72 3.47
CA SER A 131 19.72 -3.08 4.40
C SER A 131 19.41 -2.63 5.84
N PRO A 132 19.78 -3.42 6.87
CA PRO A 132 20.23 -4.82 6.83
C PRO A 132 19.04 -5.80 6.84
N CYS A 133 18.82 -6.51 5.72
CA CYS A 133 18.08 -7.77 5.72
C CYS A 133 19.03 -8.92 6.11
N PRO A 134 18.70 -9.76 7.10
CA PRO A 134 19.54 -10.86 7.58
C PRO A 134 19.50 -12.12 6.70
#